data_AF-A0ABC8UHX3-F1
#
_entry.id   AF-A0ABC8UHX3-F1
#
_cell.length_a   1.000
_cell.length_b   1.000
_cell.length_c   1.000
_cell.angle_alpha   90.00
_cell.angle_beta   90.00
_cell.angle_gamma   90.00
#
_symmetry.space_group_name_H-M   'P 1'
#
loop_
_entity.id
_entity.type
_entity.pdbx_description
1 polymer ?
#
loop_
_entity_poly.entity_id
_entity_poly.type
_entity_poly.pdbx_seq_one_letter_code
_entity_poly.pdbx_strand_id
1 'polypeptide(L)'
;MDAGSSLTWFPCTQRYRCFSCNFGNINAKNISTFIPNQSSSPKLLGCNNPKCEWLFGRNVSSQCEDCNGNSDNCAQTCPAYLLLYGSGGTSGLLLSENLDFPDKIVSDFIVGCSLSSLRTPSGIAGFGRGPESLPAQMDSGDRNSGTVSYTPFYKNPMAFTDYFYVTLIKITVGGKQIRLPYNFLAPGLTATAELWWIRKVMTWWLKHLKSKWPTIVEVLTWKIGLS
;
A
#
# COMPACT_ATOMS: atom_id res chain seq x y z
N MET A 1 -6.48 -2.77 4.67
CA MET A 1 -6.63 -1.72 3.65
C MET A 1 -5.46 -0.77 3.80
N ASP A 2 -4.80 -0.40 2.71
CA ASP A 2 -3.60 0.43 2.71
C ASP A 2 -3.64 1.42 1.54
N ALA A 3 -3.70 2.72 1.83
CA ALA A 3 -3.66 3.77 0.81
C ALA A 3 -2.22 4.16 0.40
N GLY A 4 -1.21 3.60 1.07
CA GLY A 4 0.22 3.79 0.74
C GLY A 4 0.75 2.77 -0.27
N SER A 5 -0.05 1.79 -0.68
CA SER A 5 0.29 0.84 -1.73
C SER A 5 -0.91 0.52 -2.62
N SER A 6 -0.62 0.14 -3.86
CA SER A 6 -1.64 -0.13 -4.87
C SER A 6 -1.99 -1.63 -4.96
N LEU A 7 -1.02 -2.54 -5.04
CA LEU A 7 -1.31 -3.97 -5.19
C LEU A 7 -2.07 -4.57 -4.00
N THR A 8 -3.21 -5.19 -4.29
CA THR A 8 -3.90 -6.08 -3.34
C THR A 8 -3.27 -7.46 -3.37
N TRP A 9 -2.85 -7.99 -2.22
CA TRP A 9 -2.22 -9.31 -2.13
C TRP A 9 -2.61 -10.05 -0.85
N PHE A 10 -2.53 -11.38 -0.87
CA PHE A 10 -2.78 -12.21 0.31
C PHE A 10 -1.89 -13.46 0.35
N PRO A 11 -1.69 -14.07 1.54
CA PRO A 11 -0.99 -15.33 1.70
C PRO A 11 -1.59 -16.43 0.84
N CYS A 12 -0.74 -17.13 0.11
CA CYS A 12 -1.14 -18.08 -0.92
C CYS A 12 -0.40 -19.41 -0.76
N THR A 13 -1.12 -20.50 -1.07
CA THR A 13 -0.67 -21.89 -1.03
C THR A 13 -0.42 -22.43 0.39
N GLN A 14 -0.34 -23.75 0.51
CA GLN A 14 0.06 -24.42 1.75
C GLN A 14 1.54 -24.20 2.10
N ARG A 15 2.36 -23.73 1.15
CA ARG A 15 3.80 -23.50 1.32
C ARG A 15 4.12 -22.07 1.72
N TYR A 16 3.11 -21.23 1.94
CA TYR A 16 3.31 -19.86 2.40
C TYR A 16 4.20 -19.81 3.64
N ARG A 17 5.16 -18.87 3.64
CA ARG A 17 6.04 -18.65 4.80
C ARG A 17 6.04 -17.20 5.23
N CYS A 18 5.80 -16.99 6.52
CA CYS A 18 5.88 -15.67 7.15
C CYS A 18 7.12 -15.58 8.03
N PHE A 19 8.06 -14.71 7.67
CA PHE A 19 9.29 -14.48 8.41
C PHE A 19 9.10 -13.37 9.43
N SER A 20 9.60 -13.57 10.66
CA SER A 20 9.51 -12.59 11.75
C SER A 20 8.08 -12.10 12.06
N CYS A 21 7.07 -12.97 11.90
CA CYS A 21 5.66 -12.64 12.09
C CYS A 21 5.14 -13.02 13.49
N ASN A 22 5.96 -12.84 14.52
CA ASN A 22 5.60 -13.19 15.89
C ASN A 22 4.87 -12.02 16.56
N PHE A 23 3.55 -11.93 16.33
CA PHE A 23 2.68 -10.95 16.97
C PHE A 23 1.90 -11.64 18.08
N GLY A 24 1.64 -10.95 19.20
CA GLY A 24 1.13 -11.55 20.44
C GLY A 24 -0.18 -12.35 20.34
N ASN A 25 -0.90 -12.26 19.22
CA ASN A 25 -2.15 -12.98 18.96
C ASN A 25 -2.18 -13.72 17.60
N ILE A 26 -1.06 -13.83 16.89
CA ILE A 26 -1.00 -14.45 15.56
C ILE A 26 -0.02 -15.61 15.59
N ASN A 27 -0.55 -16.83 15.48
CA ASN A 27 0.27 -18.01 15.26
C ASN A 27 0.61 -18.11 13.77
N ALA A 28 1.90 -18.00 13.43
CA ALA A 28 2.38 -18.11 12.06
C ALA A 28 1.99 -19.42 11.35
N LYS A 29 1.70 -20.49 12.13
CA LYS A 29 1.22 -21.77 11.59
C LYS A 29 -0.27 -21.79 11.21
N ASN A 30 -1.05 -20.84 11.73
CA ASN A 30 -2.50 -20.74 11.50
C ASN A 30 -2.88 -19.54 10.64
N ILE A 31 -1.94 -19.01 9.84
CA ILE A 31 -2.27 -17.96 8.88
C ILE A 31 -3.15 -18.59 7.80
N SER A 32 -4.35 -18.04 7.63
CA SER A 32 -5.24 -18.44 6.54
C SER A 32 -4.59 -18.13 5.20
N THR A 33 -4.50 -19.13 4.34
CA THR A 33 -3.95 -19.00 3.00
C THR A 33 -5.01 -19.33 1.96
N PHE A 34 -4.98 -18.62 0.86
CA PHE A 34 -5.75 -18.98 -0.32
C PHE A 34 -5.05 -20.13 -1.04
N ILE A 35 -5.79 -21.18 -1.42
CA ILE A 35 -5.24 -22.31 -2.19
C ILE A 35 -5.83 -22.27 -3.60
N PRO A 36 -5.07 -21.79 -4.61
CA PRO A 36 -5.57 -21.66 -5.98
C PRO A 36 -6.19 -22.97 -6.51
N ASN A 37 -5.57 -24.12 -6.27
CA ASN A 37 -6.10 -25.40 -6.77
C ASN A 37 -7.48 -25.79 -6.19
N GLN A 38 -7.97 -25.12 -5.15
CA GLN A 38 -9.31 -25.35 -4.59
C GLN A 38 -10.39 -24.43 -5.20
N SER A 39 -9.99 -23.43 -5.99
CA SER A 39 -10.88 -22.56 -6.74
C SER A 39 -10.93 -23.01 -8.20
N SER A 40 -12.08 -22.80 -8.86
CA SER A 40 -12.30 -23.17 -10.28
C SER A 40 -11.91 -22.05 -11.25
N SER A 41 -11.65 -20.84 -10.76
CA SER A 41 -11.36 -19.63 -11.54
C SER A 41 -9.94 -19.06 -11.46
N PRO A 42 -8.96 -19.57 -10.67
CA PRO A 42 -7.68 -18.92 -10.56
C PRO A 42 -6.85 -19.17 -11.80
N LYS A 43 -6.29 -18.09 -12.33
CA LYS A 43 -5.38 -18.14 -13.47
C LYS A 43 -4.10 -17.42 -13.08
N LEU A 44 -2.99 -18.15 -13.07
CA LEU A 44 -1.68 -17.51 -13.01
C LEU A 44 -1.58 -16.52 -14.17
N LEU A 45 -1.14 -15.30 -13.87
CA LEU A 45 -1.13 -14.26 -14.88
C LEU A 45 -0.01 -14.53 -15.87
N GLY A 46 -0.34 -14.76 -17.15
CA GLY A 46 0.64 -14.95 -18.21
C GLY A 46 1.39 -13.66 -18.56
N CYS A 47 2.60 -13.80 -19.09
CA CYS A 47 3.43 -12.68 -19.57
C CYS A 47 2.76 -11.87 -20.69
N ASN A 48 2.03 -12.52 -21.61
CA ASN A 48 1.28 -11.85 -22.67
C ASN A 48 0.02 -11.13 -22.18
N ASN A 49 -0.36 -11.28 -20.91
CA ASN A 49 -1.52 -10.58 -20.38
C ASN A 49 -1.16 -9.10 -20.17
N PRO A 50 -1.92 -8.14 -20.74
CA PRO A 50 -1.62 -6.71 -20.60
C PRO A 50 -1.64 -6.22 -19.15
N LYS A 51 -2.33 -6.93 -18.24
CA LYS A 51 -2.33 -6.60 -16.81
C LYS A 51 -0.99 -6.92 -16.13
N CYS A 52 -0.08 -7.68 -16.75
CA CYS A 52 1.28 -7.90 -16.25
C CYS A 52 2.07 -6.58 -16.23
N GLU A 53 1.80 -5.68 -17.18
CA GLU A 53 2.44 -4.36 -17.23
C GLU A 53 2.04 -3.45 -16.06
N TRP A 54 0.95 -3.74 -15.35
CA TRP A 54 0.47 -2.90 -14.24
C TRP A 54 1.50 -2.78 -13.12
N LEU A 55 2.21 -3.89 -12.83
CA LEU A 55 3.20 -3.92 -11.75
C LEU A 55 4.64 -3.80 -12.26
N PHE A 56 4.93 -4.34 -13.45
CA PHE A 56 6.29 -4.42 -13.99
C PHE A 56 6.60 -3.36 -15.04
N GLY A 57 5.59 -2.57 -15.43
CA GLY A 57 5.69 -1.56 -16.48
C GLY A 57 5.75 -2.15 -17.89
N ARG A 58 5.80 -1.27 -18.88
CA ARG A 58 5.77 -1.64 -20.31
C ARG A 58 6.98 -2.46 -20.77
N ASN A 59 8.08 -2.42 -20.02
CA ASN A 59 9.29 -3.16 -20.34
C ASN A 59 9.26 -4.59 -19.80
N VAL A 60 8.15 -5.05 -19.21
CA VAL A 60 8.04 -6.43 -18.71
C VAL A 60 8.28 -7.48 -19.80
N SER A 61 8.00 -7.16 -21.07
CA SER A 61 8.29 -8.02 -22.21
C SER A 61 9.78 -8.44 -22.27
N SER A 62 10.71 -7.59 -21.82
CA SER A 62 12.14 -7.96 -21.79
C SER A 62 12.48 -8.98 -20.70
N GLN A 63 11.62 -9.15 -19.69
CA GLN A 63 11.72 -10.20 -18.67
C GLN A 63 10.95 -11.46 -19.08
N CYS A 64 10.20 -11.38 -20.18
CA CYS A 64 9.39 -12.46 -20.75
C CYS A 64 10.05 -12.99 -22.03
N GLU A 65 11.27 -13.51 -21.90
CA GLU A 65 12.12 -13.92 -23.03
C GLU A 65 11.46 -14.98 -23.93
N ASP A 66 10.68 -15.91 -23.35
CA ASP A 66 9.98 -16.97 -24.09
C ASP A 66 8.78 -16.43 -24.89
N CYS A 67 8.39 -15.17 -24.65
CA CYS A 67 7.32 -14.47 -25.37
C CYS A 67 7.86 -13.50 -26.44
N ASN A 68 9.17 -13.42 -26.66
CA ASN A 68 9.73 -12.53 -27.68
C ASN A 68 9.33 -13.02 -29.09
N GLY A 69 8.52 -12.23 -29.79
CA GLY A 69 8.18 -12.44 -31.21
C GLY A 69 6.77 -12.94 -31.50
N ASN A 70 5.73 -12.38 -30.86
CA ASN A 70 4.33 -12.62 -31.22
C ASN A 70 3.94 -14.11 -31.26
N SER A 71 4.48 -14.92 -30.34
CA SER A 71 3.93 -16.24 -30.12
C SER A 71 2.59 -16.05 -29.39
N ASP A 72 1.49 -16.18 -30.14
CA ASP A 72 0.13 -16.22 -29.57
C ASP A 72 -0.02 -17.33 -28.50
N ASN A 73 0.95 -18.25 -28.42
CA ASN A 73 1.04 -19.37 -27.49
C ASN A 73 2.15 -19.21 -26.43
N CYS A 74 2.46 -18.00 -25.96
CA CYS A 74 3.41 -17.86 -24.86
C CYS A 74 2.81 -18.37 -23.53
N ALA A 75 3.35 -19.48 -23.03
CA ALA A 75 2.95 -20.08 -21.75
C ALA A 75 3.73 -19.52 -20.54
N GLN A 76 4.64 -18.56 -20.77
CA GLN A 76 5.43 -17.97 -19.68
C GLN A 76 4.53 -17.19 -18.72
N THR A 77 4.73 -17.40 -17.42
CA THR A 77 4.04 -16.64 -16.37
C THR A 77 4.71 -15.27 -16.18
N CYS A 78 3.92 -14.25 -15.87
CA CYS A 78 4.38 -12.94 -15.49
C CYS A 78 5.44 -13.05 -14.36
N PRO A 79 6.48 -12.19 -14.35
CA PRO A 79 7.55 -12.28 -13.35
C PRO A 79 7.03 -12.29 -11.90
N ALA A 80 7.83 -12.85 -10.99
CA ALA A 80 7.52 -12.78 -9.56
C ALA A 80 7.70 -11.35 -9.04
N TYR A 81 6.80 -10.91 -8.18
CA TYR A 81 6.89 -9.60 -7.55
C TYR A 81 7.64 -9.65 -6.23
N LEU A 82 8.23 -8.52 -5.86
CA LEU A 82 8.77 -8.24 -4.54
C LEU A 82 8.33 -6.83 -4.14
N LEU A 83 7.47 -6.73 -3.13
CA LEU A 83 7.07 -5.45 -2.54
C LEU A 83 7.71 -5.29 -1.17
N LEU A 84 8.35 -4.15 -0.97
CA LEU A 84 9.00 -3.79 0.28
C LEU A 84 8.24 -2.63 0.93
N TYR A 85 7.88 -2.82 2.19
CA TYR A 85 7.27 -1.82 3.04
C TYR A 85 8.29 -1.33 4.07
N GLY A 86 8.02 -0.19 4.70
CA GLY A 86 8.94 0.36 5.72
C GLY A 86 9.27 -0.59 6.87
N SER A 87 8.35 -1.49 7.22
CA SER A 87 8.50 -2.45 8.33
C SER A 87 8.40 -3.92 7.93
N GLY A 88 8.36 -4.25 6.63
CA GLY A 88 8.07 -5.60 6.16
C GLY A 88 8.13 -5.74 4.65
N GLY A 89 7.64 -6.85 4.12
CA GLY A 89 7.66 -7.09 2.68
C GLY A 89 6.86 -8.33 2.29
N THR A 90 6.65 -8.50 0.99
CA THR A 90 5.98 -9.67 0.43
C THR A 90 6.57 -10.00 -0.93
N SER A 91 6.59 -11.28 -1.27
CA SER A 91 6.95 -11.75 -2.60
C SER A 91 6.02 -12.86 -3.04
N GLY A 92 5.78 -12.95 -4.34
CA GLY A 92 4.80 -13.88 -4.88
C GLY A 92 4.63 -13.75 -6.38
N LEU A 93 3.52 -14.29 -6.86
CA LEU A 93 3.14 -14.28 -8.27
C LEU A 93 1.83 -13.52 -8.43
N LEU A 94 1.63 -12.91 -9.60
CA LEU A 94 0.33 -12.33 -9.93
C LEU A 94 -0.67 -13.42 -10.31
N LEU A 95 -1.87 -13.30 -9.76
CA LEU A 95 -2.99 -14.20 -9.98
C LEU A 95 -4.21 -13.39 -10.41
N SER A 96 -4.95 -13.89 -11.39
CA SER A 96 -6.28 -13.41 -11.75
C SER A 96 -7.32 -14.33 -11.08
N GLU A 97 -8.26 -13.75 -10.35
CA GLU A 97 -9.30 -14.48 -9.64
C GLU A 97 -10.59 -13.65 -9.52
N ASN A 98 -11.71 -14.30 -9.23
CA ASN A 98 -12.97 -13.64 -8.90
C ASN A 98 -13.00 -13.32 -7.40
N LEU A 99 -13.15 -12.04 -7.06
CA LEU A 99 -13.33 -11.61 -5.67
C LEU A 99 -14.82 -11.45 -5.37
N ASP A 100 -15.28 -12.22 -4.39
CA ASP A 100 -16.66 -12.19 -3.90
C ASP A 100 -16.78 -11.17 -2.76
N PHE A 101 -17.45 -10.05 -3.04
CA PHE A 101 -17.84 -9.05 -2.05
C PHE A 101 -19.33 -9.19 -1.76
N PRO A 102 -19.80 -8.76 -0.57
CA PRO A 102 -21.19 -8.97 -0.14
C PRO A 102 -22.28 -8.63 -1.17
N ASP A 103 -22.05 -7.58 -1.98
CA ASP A 103 -23.02 -7.07 -2.96
C ASP A 103 -22.60 -7.26 -4.43
N LYS A 104 -21.39 -7.78 -4.69
CA LYS A 104 -20.82 -7.87 -6.05
C LYS A 104 -19.68 -8.88 -6.13
N ILE A 105 -19.68 -9.68 -7.18
CA ILE A 105 -18.50 -10.46 -7.60
C ILE A 105 -17.74 -9.65 -8.65
N VAL A 106 -16.44 -9.43 -8.43
CA VAL A 106 -15.55 -8.80 -9.40
C VAL A 106 -14.69 -9.87 -10.04
N SER A 107 -14.94 -10.15 -11.32
CA SER A 107 -14.21 -11.17 -12.07
C SER A 107 -12.89 -10.65 -12.63
N ASP A 108 -11.97 -11.58 -12.91
CA ASP A 108 -10.65 -11.30 -13.49
C ASP A 108 -9.84 -10.24 -12.70
N PHE A 109 -10.03 -10.21 -11.38
CA PHE A 109 -9.35 -9.30 -10.48
C PHE A 109 -7.91 -9.77 -10.27
N ILE A 110 -6.96 -8.87 -10.45
CA ILE A 110 -5.54 -9.11 -10.25
C ILE A 110 -5.18 -8.93 -8.78
N VAL A 111 -4.63 -10.00 -8.21
CA VAL A 111 -4.10 -10.03 -6.85
C VAL A 111 -2.65 -10.55 -6.83
N GLY A 112 -1.89 -10.12 -5.84
CA GLY A 112 -0.63 -10.75 -5.47
C GLY A 112 -0.89 -12.02 -4.67
N CYS A 113 -0.54 -13.16 -5.23
CA CYS A 113 -0.53 -14.44 -4.55
C CYS A 113 0.81 -14.60 -3.83
N SER A 114 0.86 -14.18 -2.57
CA SER A 114 2.10 -14.14 -1.79
C SER A 114 2.54 -15.53 -1.38
N LEU A 115 3.75 -15.91 -1.77
CA LEU A 115 4.40 -17.16 -1.36
C LEU A 115 5.22 -16.96 -0.08
N SER A 116 5.64 -15.72 0.18
CA SER A 116 6.28 -15.37 1.44
C SER A 116 6.10 -13.91 1.81
N SER A 117 6.11 -13.64 3.11
CA SER A 117 6.10 -12.29 3.65
C SER A 117 7.07 -12.12 4.82
N LEU A 118 7.37 -10.87 5.14
CA LEU A 118 8.20 -10.46 6.24
C LEU A 118 7.40 -9.51 7.13
N ARG A 119 7.23 -9.86 8.40
CA ARG A 119 6.54 -9.04 9.43
C ARG A 119 5.10 -8.64 9.07
N THR A 120 4.50 -9.25 8.04
CA THR A 120 3.14 -8.96 7.55
C THR A 120 2.35 -10.28 7.41
N PRO A 121 1.76 -10.79 8.50
CA PRO A 121 1.08 -12.10 8.50
C PRO A 121 -0.27 -12.11 7.79
N SER A 122 -0.81 -10.93 7.47
CA SER A 122 -2.11 -10.79 6.80
C SER A 122 -1.90 -10.07 5.47
N GLY A 123 -2.71 -10.44 4.49
CA GLY A 123 -2.75 -9.77 3.19
C GLY A 123 -3.11 -8.29 3.31
N ILE A 124 -2.79 -7.53 2.28
CA ILE A 124 -3.06 -6.10 2.19
C ILE A 124 -3.99 -5.87 1.01
N ALA A 125 -5.10 -5.17 1.24
CA ALA A 125 -5.90 -4.57 0.17
C ALA A 125 -5.32 -3.19 -0.13
N GLY A 126 -4.71 -3.04 -1.30
CA GLY A 126 -4.09 -1.80 -1.75
C GLY A 126 -5.12 -0.85 -2.34
N PHE A 127 -5.11 0.39 -1.89
CA PHE A 127 -6.04 1.45 -2.25
C PHE A 127 -5.35 2.59 -3.00
N GLY A 128 -4.07 2.44 -3.33
CA GLY A 128 -3.25 3.38 -4.09
C GLY A 128 -3.82 3.74 -5.47
N ARG A 129 -3.08 4.56 -6.23
CA ARG A 129 -3.55 5.05 -7.53
C ARG A 129 -3.30 4.11 -8.71
N GLY A 130 -2.59 3.01 -8.50
CA GLY A 130 -2.25 2.05 -9.55
C GLY A 130 -3.48 1.31 -10.09
N PRO A 131 -3.46 0.85 -11.36
CA PRO A 131 -4.55 0.07 -11.95
C PRO A 131 -4.79 -1.27 -11.24
N GLU A 132 -3.78 -1.81 -10.57
CA GLU A 132 -3.84 -3.02 -9.73
C GLU A 132 -4.49 -2.78 -8.36
N SER A 133 -4.86 -1.53 -8.04
CA SER A 133 -5.54 -1.20 -6.80
C SER A 133 -6.98 -1.68 -6.75
N LEU A 134 -7.45 -1.95 -5.54
CA LEU A 134 -8.82 -2.40 -5.32
C LEU A 134 -9.85 -1.41 -5.87
N PRO A 135 -9.76 -0.08 -5.61
CA PRO A 135 -10.69 0.87 -6.20
C PRO A 135 -10.64 0.94 -7.74
N ALA A 136 -9.47 0.78 -8.35
CA ALA A 136 -9.34 0.84 -9.82
C ALA A 136 -9.94 -0.39 -10.52
N GLN A 137 -9.85 -1.56 -9.89
CA GLN A 137 -10.42 -2.81 -10.41
C GLN A 137 -11.90 -2.99 -10.05
N MET A 138 -12.33 -2.43 -8.91
CA MET A 138 -13.74 -2.34 -8.55
C MET A 138 -14.34 -1.10 -9.23
N ASP A 139 -14.88 -1.26 -10.43
CA ASP A 139 -15.64 -0.23 -11.14
C ASP A 139 -16.59 0.50 -10.17
N SER A 140 -16.18 1.70 -9.70
CA SER A 140 -16.74 2.36 -8.51
C SER A 140 -17.42 3.66 -8.93
N GLY A 141 -18.61 3.50 -9.50
CA GLY A 141 -19.57 4.57 -9.69
C GLY A 141 -20.50 4.67 -8.48
N ASP A 142 -20.08 5.39 -7.44
CA ASP A 142 -21.05 6.12 -6.61
C ASP A 142 -20.41 7.36 -5.98
N ARG A 143 -20.89 8.52 -6.39
CA ARG A 143 -20.51 9.84 -5.89
C ARG A 143 -21.76 10.63 -5.59
N ASN A 144 -22.52 10.25 -4.57
CA ASN A 144 -23.38 11.22 -3.90
C ASN A 144 -23.79 10.79 -2.50
N SER A 145 -23.08 11.31 -1.50
CA SER A 145 -23.66 11.51 -0.18
C SER A 145 -23.35 12.94 0.24
N GLY A 146 -24.39 13.78 0.32
CA GLY A 146 -24.32 15.23 0.59
C GLY A 146 -23.80 15.62 1.98
N THR A 147 -23.09 14.71 2.65
CA THR A 147 -22.56 14.84 4.01
C THR A 147 -21.02 14.84 4.04
N VAL A 148 -20.36 14.68 2.89
CA VAL A 148 -18.89 14.61 2.80
C VAL A 148 -18.32 15.85 2.12
N SER A 149 -17.36 16.51 2.79
CA SER A 149 -16.56 17.58 2.19
C SER A 149 -15.33 16.98 1.52
N TYR A 150 -15.12 17.30 0.25
CA TYR A 150 -14.01 16.77 -0.55
C TYR A 150 -12.87 17.78 -0.68
N THR A 151 -11.64 17.29 -0.63
CA THR A 151 -10.43 18.08 -0.94
C THR A 151 -9.80 17.52 -2.20
N PRO A 152 -9.49 18.33 -3.22
CA PRO A 152 -8.85 17.85 -4.43
C PRO A 152 -7.45 17.31 -4.11
N PHE A 153 -7.07 16.25 -4.83
CA PHE A 153 -5.75 15.67 -4.69
C PHE A 153 -4.66 16.60 -5.25
N TYR A 154 -3.53 16.65 -4.54
CA TYR A 154 -2.31 17.25 -5.04
C TYR A 154 -1.76 16.43 -6.20
N LYS A 155 -1.22 17.12 -7.22
CA LYS A 155 -0.61 16.49 -8.39
C LYS A 155 0.80 16.02 -8.03
N ASN A 156 1.00 14.71 -8.00
CA ASN A 156 2.26 14.15 -7.53
C ASN A 156 3.39 14.43 -8.54
N PRO A 157 4.61 14.76 -8.07
CA PRO A 157 5.81 14.70 -8.90
C PRO A 157 6.10 13.24 -9.30
N MET A 158 6.81 13.03 -10.41
CA MET A 158 6.97 11.71 -11.06
C MET A 158 7.45 10.57 -10.15
N ALA A 159 8.16 10.85 -9.06
CA ALA A 159 8.80 9.84 -8.22
C ALA A 159 7.85 9.09 -7.25
N PHE A 160 6.62 9.56 -7.02
CA PHE A 160 5.69 8.96 -6.05
C PHE A 160 4.24 9.02 -6.54
N THR A 161 3.95 8.46 -7.70
CA THR A 161 2.62 8.54 -8.34
C THR A 161 1.51 7.87 -7.56
N ASP A 162 1.83 6.93 -6.67
CA ASP A 162 0.84 5.98 -6.14
C ASP A 162 0.18 6.45 -4.84
N TYR A 163 0.70 7.53 -4.23
CA TYR A 163 0.20 8.09 -2.97
C TYR A 163 -0.89 9.13 -3.18
N PHE A 164 -1.84 9.22 -2.25
CA PHE A 164 -2.82 10.32 -2.22
C PHE A 164 -2.32 11.49 -1.38
N TYR A 165 -1.64 12.44 -2.03
CA TYR A 165 -1.33 13.71 -1.39
C TYR A 165 -2.51 14.67 -1.49
N VAL A 166 -2.73 15.45 -0.43
CA VAL A 166 -3.66 16.59 -0.37
C VAL A 166 -2.90 17.83 0.05
N THR A 167 -3.35 19.00 -0.37
CA THR A 167 -2.71 20.25 0.03
C THR A 167 -3.13 20.66 1.43
N LEU A 168 -2.17 20.75 2.34
CA LEU A 168 -2.38 21.29 3.68
C LEU A 168 -2.05 22.78 3.70
N ILE A 169 -3.06 23.64 3.84
CA ILE A 169 -2.88 25.11 3.78
C ILE A 169 -2.42 25.67 5.14
N LYS A 170 -3.04 25.20 6.24
CA LYS A 170 -2.89 25.79 7.57
C LYS A 170 -3.14 24.76 8.65
N ILE A 171 -2.31 24.77 9.69
CA ILE A 171 -2.58 24.08 10.96
C ILE A 171 -2.84 25.13 12.04
N THR A 172 -3.91 24.95 12.83
CA THR A 172 -4.26 25.82 13.97
C THR A 172 -4.38 25.02 15.25
N VAL A 173 -3.91 25.56 16.37
CA VAL A 173 -4.05 24.97 17.71
C VAL A 173 -4.62 26.03 18.65
N GLY A 174 -5.78 25.74 19.26
CA GLY A 174 -6.49 26.69 20.14
C GLY A 174 -6.85 28.01 19.44
N GLY A 175 -7.27 27.95 18.17
CA GLY A 175 -7.62 29.13 17.36
C GLY A 175 -6.42 29.91 16.80
N LYS A 176 -5.18 29.59 17.21
CA LYS A 176 -3.97 30.29 16.73
C LYS A 176 -3.29 29.50 15.62
N GLN A 177 -2.93 30.19 14.53
CA GLN A 177 -2.17 29.60 13.44
C GLN A 177 -0.75 29.25 13.88
N ILE A 178 -0.33 28.03 13.58
CA ILE A 178 1.06 27.63 13.67
C ILE A 178 1.79 28.14 12.42
N ARG A 179 2.82 28.96 12.61
CA ARG A 179 3.71 29.40 11.52
C ARG A 179 4.72 28.30 11.23
N LEU A 180 4.37 27.36 10.34
CA LEU A 180 5.30 26.38 9.77
C LEU A 180 5.83 26.89 8.43
N PRO A 181 7.12 26.69 8.13
CA PRO A 181 7.65 26.90 6.79
C PRO A 181 6.92 26.02 5.75
N TYR A 182 6.63 26.57 4.56
CA TYR A 182 5.81 25.91 3.53
C TYR A 182 6.33 24.52 3.13
N ASN A 183 7.65 24.34 3.10
CA ASN A 183 8.30 23.06 2.78
C ASN A 183 8.01 21.93 3.79
N PHE A 184 7.34 22.21 4.92
CA PHE A 184 6.90 21.21 5.89
C PHE A 184 5.45 20.78 5.63
N LEU A 185 4.71 21.52 4.82
CA LEU A 185 3.33 21.25 4.42
C LEU A 185 3.25 20.65 3.01
N ALA A 186 4.36 20.65 2.28
CA ALA A 186 4.48 20.05 0.96
C ALA A 186 5.01 18.60 1.06
N PRO A 187 4.53 17.67 0.22
CA PRO A 187 5.05 16.31 0.18
C PRO A 187 6.53 16.30 -0.21
N GLY A 188 7.32 15.53 0.52
CA GLY A 188 8.75 15.40 0.27
C GLY A 188 9.05 14.59 -0.99
N LEU A 189 10.22 14.83 -1.61
CA LEU A 189 10.70 14.10 -2.77
C LEU A 189 11.39 12.76 -2.41
N THR A 190 11.32 12.31 -1.16
CA THR A 190 11.92 11.05 -0.70
C THR A 190 11.08 10.42 0.41
N ALA A 191 11.05 9.08 0.49
CA ALA A 191 10.41 8.36 1.61
C ALA A 191 11.03 8.69 2.99
N THR A 192 12.25 9.23 3.03
CA THR A 192 12.90 9.70 4.27
C THR A 192 12.45 11.10 4.69
N ALA A 193 11.94 11.91 3.76
CA ALA A 193 11.34 13.21 4.07
C ALA A 193 10.05 13.06 4.89
N GLU A 194 9.34 11.92 4.73
CA GLU A 194 8.18 11.51 5.54
C GLU A 194 8.51 11.46 7.04
N LEU A 195 9.57 10.74 7.41
CA LEU A 195 9.97 10.61 8.81
C LEU A 195 10.57 11.91 9.39
N TRP A 196 11.22 12.72 8.54
CA TRP A 196 11.77 14.01 8.94
C TRP A 196 10.68 15.07 9.18
N TRP A 197 9.59 15.09 8.41
CA TRP A 197 8.49 16.03 8.66
C TRP A 197 7.81 15.73 10.00
N ILE A 198 7.51 14.46 10.28
CA ILE A 198 6.90 14.05 11.55
C ILE A 198 7.80 14.48 12.69
N ARG A 199 9.09 14.14 12.62
CA ARG A 199 10.06 14.55 13.64
C ARG A 199 10.07 16.05 13.83
N LYS A 200 10.22 16.85 12.78
CA LYS A 200 10.31 18.31 12.93
C LYS A 200 9.02 18.93 13.48
N VAL A 201 7.85 18.49 13.01
CA VAL A 201 6.56 18.96 13.53
C VAL A 201 6.40 18.56 14.99
N MET A 202 6.71 17.30 15.34
CA MET A 202 6.62 16.79 16.71
C MET A 202 7.60 17.51 17.65
N THR A 203 8.84 17.75 17.23
CA THR A 203 9.83 18.50 18.02
C THR A 203 9.39 19.94 18.24
N TRP A 204 8.82 20.59 17.22
CA TRP A 204 8.24 21.92 17.36
C TRP A 204 7.05 21.91 18.33
N TRP A 205 6.16 20.92 18.20
CA TRP A 205 4.98 20.74 19.05
C TRP A 205 5.37 20.55 20.52
N LEU A 206 6.34 19.67 20.79
CA LEU A 206 6.90 19.44 22.11
C LEU A 206 7.53 20.71 22.68
N LYS A 207 8.27 21.48 21.87
CA LYS A 207 8.87 22.75 22.31
C LYS A 207 7.80 23.80 22.65
N HIS A 208 6.75 23.91 21.85
CA HIS A 208 5.67 24.89 22.06
C HIS A 208 4.75 24.51 23.24
N LEU A 209 4.47 23.21 23.41
CA LEU A 209 3.75 22.71 24.59
C LEU A 209 4.58 22.85 25.85
N LYS A 210 5.89 22.56 25.83
CA LYS A 210 6.78 22.71 27.00
C LYS A 210 6.81 24.15 27.49
N SER A 211 6.69 25.11 26.57
CA SER A 211 6.59 26.54 26.89
C SER A 211 5.27 26.94 27.55
N LYS A 212 4.19 26.17 27.41
CA LYS A 212 2.87 26.47 27.99
C LYS A 212 2.50 25.59 29.18
N TRP A 213 2.98 24.34 29.19
CA TRP A 213 2.63 23.31 30.18
C TRP A 213 3.85 22.40 30.46
N PRO A 214 4.91 22.94 31.08
CA PRO A 214 6.19 22.24 31.23
C PRO A 214 6.09 20.90 31.97
N THR A 215 5.27 20.83 33.02
CA THR A 215 5.05 19.63 33.83
C THR A 215 4.31 18.52 33.10
N ILE A 216 3.36 18.84 32.20
CA ILE A 216 2.63 17.85 31.41
C ILE A 216 3.52 17.24 30.32
N VAL A 217 4.37 18.05 29.71
CA VAL A 217 5.27 17.59 28.64
C VAL A 217 6.37 16.68 29.18
N GLU A 218 6.92 16.95 30.37
CA GLU A 218 7.90 16.06 30.99
C GLU A 218 7.34 14.66 31.26
N VAL A 219 6.11 14.59 31.77
CA VAL A 219 5.40 13.31 32.00
C VAL A 219 5.11 12.57 30.69
N LEU A 220 4.77 13.30 29.63
CA LEU A 220 4.58 12.72 28.30
C LEU A 220 5.91 12.19 27.75
N THR A 221 6.98 12.97 27.73
CA THR A 221 8.30 12.53 27.22
C THR A 221 8.83 11.28 27.92
N TRP A 222 8.56 11.12 29.23
CA TRP A 222 8.90 9.92 29.98
C TRP A 222 8.08 8.69 29.57
N LYS A 223 6.80 8.86 29.26
CA LYS A 223 5.90 7.76 28.83
C LYS A 223 6.13 7.28 27.40
N ILE A 224 6.63 8.13 26.50
CA ILE A 224 6.85 7.79 25.06
C ILE A 224 8.31 7.41 24.72
N GLY A 225 9.23 7.40 25.70
CA GLY A 225 10.59 6.88 25.50
C GLY A 225 11.44 7.67 24.49
N LEU A 226 11.27 8.99 24.41
CA LEU A 226 12.00 9.87 23.48
C LEU A 226 13.26 10.51 24.11
N SER A 227 14.02 9.75 24.90
CA SER A 227 15.29 10.19 25.49
C SER A 227 16.47 9.99 24.54
#